data_AF-A0A925XD84-F1
#
_entry.id   AF-A0A925XD84-F1
#
_cell.length_a   1.000
_cell.length_b   1.000
_cell.length_c   1.000
_cell.angle_alpha   90.00
_cell.angle_beta   90.00
_cell.angle_gamma   90.00
#
_symmetry.space_group_name_H-M   'P 1'
#
loop_
_entity.id
_entity.type
_entity.pdbx_description
1 polymer ?
#
loop_
_entity_poly.entity_id
_entity_poly.type
_entity_poly.pdbx_seq_one_letter_code
_entity_poly.pdbx_strand_id
1 'polypeptide(L)'
;MSHMVIIMPLPLPGSKRSSLIAAPLCVALLVNVFNTTAWCAEKAGVADAIKRSQAYLLKQPKVGPEGTLACYALIKSGIDKQHPDVLKQVQEIDAKCRTNGYQPTQHYNYEAGVDAMLLEAVDPVAYKPQLQLIANFLVAKQLPCGGWFYPSDERGRRNEGDTSITQYAVLGLWAASRAGVEVPIEVWEKTAQWLIQFQCPDGGFAYHPSEGRTSTITMTAAGTGTLLIIRRELYAHGDIGEPSRPAAAPATRRFGVLERVVDEPKPDVPKVKTSPTLSKSSVEKAIKDGVQWSGNHFGERSSEWVTYYYYG
;
A
#
# COMPACT_ATOMS: atom_id res chain seq x y z
N MET A 1 21.63 35.71 31.77
CA MET A 1 21.03 35.65 33.12
C MET A 1 20.05 36.80 33.28
N SER A 2 18.77 36.49 33.44
CA SER A 2 17.84 37.24 34.30
C SER A 2 16.48 36.57 34.22
N HIS A 3 16.11 35.87 35.29
CA HIS A 3 14.76 35.41 35.55
C HIS A 3 13.93 36.64 35.95
N MET A 4 12.76 36.84 35.32
CA MET A 4 11.83 37.86 35.79
C MET A 4 10.67 37.19 36.53
N VAL A 5 10.69 37.39 37.85
CA VAL A 5 9.62 37.06 38.79
C VAL A 5 8.48 38.05 38.58
N ILE A 6 7.27 37.55 38.32
CA ILE A 6 6.06 38.37 38.26
C ILE A 6 5.39 38.32 39.63
N ILE A 7 5.39 39.46 40.33
CA ILE A 7 4.60 39.69 41.55
C ILE A 7 3.17 40.01 41.10
N MET A 8 2.18 39.24 41.57
CA MET A 8 0.76 39.52 41.39
C MET A 8 0.23 40.45 42.49
N PRO A 9 -0.63 41.44 42.18
CA PRO A 9 -1.51 42.03 43.17
C PRO A 9 -2.89 41.33 43.17
N LEU A 10 -3.37 41.00 44.37
CA LEU A 10 -4.75 40.53 44.64
C LEU A 10 -5.79 41.63 44.34
N PRO A 11 -7.01 41.28 43.87
CA PRO A 11 -8.07 42.26 43.60
C PRO A 11 -8.95 42.52 44.83
N LEU A 12 -9.35 43.79 45.02
CA LEU A 12 -10.48 44.17 45.89
C LEU A 12 -11.80 44.20 45.10
N PRO A 13 -12.96 43.95 45.74
CA PRO A 13 -14.21 43.71 45.04
C PRO A 13 -15.04 44.98 44.86
N GLY A 14 -15.59 45.15 43.66
CA GLY A 14 -16.77 45.98 43.44
C GLY A 14 -16.56 47.21 42.56
N SER A 15 -16.66 47.04 41.24
CA SER A 15 -17.43 47.97 40.40
C SER A 15 -17.74 47.33 39.05
N LYS A 16 -18.97 47.56 38.58
CA LYS A 16 -19.48 47.09 37.30
C LYS A 16 -18.88 47.93 36.17
N ARG A 17 -18.40 47.24 35.11
CA ARG A 17 -18.22 47.64 33.69
C ARG A 17 -16.78 47.43 33.20
N SER A 18 -16.56 46.31 32.52
CA SER A 18 -15.59 46.21 31.41
C SER A 18 -15.61 44.80 30.81
N SER A 19 -16.51 44.62 29.84
CA SER A 19 -16.20 43.84 28.65
C SER A 19 -14.86 44.32 28.07
N LEU A 20 -13.97 43.39 27.69
CA LEU A 20 -12.74 43.55 26.86
C LEU A 20 -11.41 43.06 27.48
N ILE A 21 -11.33 41.91 28.17
CA ILE A 21 -10.00 41.24 28.38
C ILE A 21 -10.10 39.70 28.32
N ALA A 22 -10.94 39.14 27.44
CA ALA A 22 -10.98 37.68 27.20
C ALA A 22 -10.74 37.29 25.73
N ALA A 23 -10.21 38.23 24.92
CA ALA A 23 -10.02 38.03 23.48
C ALA A 23 -8.58 37.69 23.01
N PRO A 24 -7.46 37.95 23.73
CA PRO A 24 -6.14 37.65 23.16
C PRO A 24 -5.65 36.22 23.43
N LEU A 25 -6.20 35.51 24.43
CA LEU A 25 -5.73 34.15 24.77
C LEU A 25 -6.28 33.06 23.82
N CYS A 26 -7.49 33.23 23.26
CA CYS A 26 -8.06 32.30 22.30
C CYS A 26 -7.48 32.47 20.88
N VAL A 27 -6.95 33.65 20.54
CA VAL A 27 -6.32 33.89 19.23
C VAL A 27 -4.91 33.28 19.17
N ALA A 28 -4.16 33.29 20.28
CA ALA A 28 -2.83 32.67 20.32
C ALA A 28 -2.86 31.13 20.24
N LEU A 29 -3.93 30.48 20.70
CA LEU A 29 -4.13 29.04 20.56
C LEU A 29 -4.63 28.62 19.17
N LEU A 30 -5.26 29.54 18.41
CA LEU A 30 -5.70 29.26 17.04
C LEU A 30 -4.58 29.45 16.00
N VAL A 31 -3.55 30.26 16.28
CA VAL A 31 -2.43 30.46 15.34
C VAL A 31 -1.43 29.29 15.36
N ASN A 32 -1.40 28.47 16.41
CA ASN A 32 -0.51 27.31 16.50
C ASN A 32 -1.09 26.00 15.92
N VAL A 33 -2.33 25.99 15.44
CA VAL A 33 -2.96 24.80 14.82
C VAL A 33 -2.87 24.82 13.28
N PHE A 34 -2.42 25.93 12.67
CA PHE A 34 -2.30 26.05 11.21
C PHE A 34 -0.87 26.06 10.66
N ASN A 35 0.16 25.89 11.51
CA ASN A 35 1.56 25.86 11.08
C ASN A 35 2.13 24.44 10.91
N THR A 36 1.29 23.45 10.67
CA THR A 36 1.70 22.28 9.89
C THR A 36 1.28 22.51 8.45
N THR A 37 2.02 23.36 7.73
CA THR A 37 2.03 23.22 6.27
C THR A 37 2.67 21.87 5.98
N ALA A 38 1.84 20.82 5.90
CA ALA A 38 2.20 19.67 5.11
C ALA A 38 2.60 20.24 3.75
N TRP A 39 3.86 20.06 3.36
CA TRP A 39 4.36 20.51 2.08
C TRP A 39 3.67 19.65 1.02
N CYS A 40 2.46 20.05 0.63
CA CYS A 40 1.75 19.38 -0.43
C CYS A 40 2.58 19.61 -1.68
N ALA A 41 3.13 18.53 -2.25
CA ALA A 41 3.88 18.63 -3.48
C ALA A 41 2.99 19.34 -4.53
N GLU A 42 3.50 20.42 -5.11
CA GLU A 42 2.75 21.17 -6.11
C GLU A 42 2.36 20.21 -7.24
N LYS A 43 1.08 20.21 -7.63
CA LYS A 43 0.56 19.31 -8.66
C LYS A 43 1.40 19.35 -9.95
N ALA A 44 1.87 20.54 -10.33
CA ALA A 44 2.77 20.73 -11.46
C ALA A 44 4.13 20.02 -11.23
N GLY A 45 4.73 20.20 -10.05
CA GLY A 45 5.99 19.52 -9.68
C GLY A 45 5.88 17.99 -9.69
N VAL A 46 4.75 17.43 -9.23
CA VAL A 46 4.47 15.98 -9.30
C VAL A 46 4.35 15.53 -10.75
N ALA A 47 3.58 16.25 -11.58
CA ALA A 47 3.42 15.92 -13.00
C ALA A 47 4.75 15.97 -13.75
N ASP A 48 5.60 16.96 -13.47
CA ASP A 48 6.93 17.07 -14.07
C ASP A 48 7.86 15.96 -13.61
N ALA A 49 7.79 15.55 -12.33
CA ALA A 49 8.53 14.41 -11.82
C ALA A 49 8.11 13.11 -12.55
N ILE A 50 6.80 12.89 -12.74
CA ILE A 50 6.27 11.74 -13.48
C ILE A 50 6.81 11.74 -14.92
N LYS A 51 6.74 12.88 -15.64
CA LYS A 51 7.26 12.99 -17.01
C LYS A 51 8.76 12.69 -17.10
N ARG A 52 9.56 13.19 -16.14
CA ARG A 52 11.01 12.88 -16.09
C ARG A 52 11.25 11.39 -15.87
N SER A 53 10.49 10.76 -14.98
CA SER A 53 10.59 9.32 -14.72
C SER A 53 10.19 8.49 -15.93
N GLN A 54 9.12 8.86 -16.64
CA GLN A 54 8.72 8.21 -17.89
C GLN A 54 9.83 8.30 -18.94
N ALA A 55 10.36 9.50 -19.18
CA ALA A 55 11.44 9.71 -20.15
C ALA A 55 12.72 8.94 -19.78
N TYR A 56 13.00 8.78 -18.49
CA TYR A 56 14.12 7.97 -18.01
C TYR A 56 13.87 6.47 -18.25
N LEU A 57 12.74 5.94 -17.80
CA LEU A 57 12.39 4.52 -17.89
C LEU A 57 12.25 4.06 -19.35
N LEU A 58 11.72 4.89 -20.25
CA LEU A 58 11.63 4.57 -21.68
C LEU A 58 13.01 4.39 -22.33
N LYS A 59 14.07 4.99 -21.79
CA LYS A 59 15.45 4.81 -22.27
C LYS A 59 16.15 3.60 -21.67
N GLN A 60 15.62 3.04 -20.58
CA GLN A 60 16.23 1.88 -19.94
C GLN A 60 15.86 0.59 -20.69
N PRO A 61 16.79 -0.37 -20.79
CA PRO A 61 16.46 -1.68 -21.34
C PRO A 61 15.38 -2.36 -20.49
N LYS A 62 14.38 -2.97 -21.14
CA LYS A 62 13.40 -3.82 -20.45
C LYS A 62 13.87 -5.26 -20.54
N VAL A 63 14.46 -5.74 -19.45
CA VAL A 63 15.01 -7.09 -19.33
C VAL A 63 14.48 -7.69 -18.05
N GLY A 64 13.96 -8.92 -18.13
CA GLY A 64 13.54 -9.68 -16.96
C GLY A 64 12.46 -8.97 -16.12
N PRO A 65 12.33 -9.33 -14.83
CA PRO A 65 11.28 -8.79 -13.96
C PRO A 65 11.44 -7.28 -13.68
N GLU A 66 12.66 -6.73 -13.69
CA GLU A 66 12.88 -5.29 -13.57
C GLU A 66 12.28 -4.53 -14.77
N GLY A 67 12.43 -5.09 -15.98
CA GLY A 67 11.77 -4.60 -17.19
C GLY A 67 10.25 -4.67 -17.09
N THR A 68 9.71 -5.76 -16.52
CA THR A 68 8.27 -5.92 -16.28
C THR A 68 7.75 -4.87 -15.29
N LEU A 69 8.45 -4.64 -14.18
CA LEU A 69 8.08 -3.63 -13.20
C LEU A 69 8.16 -2.21 -13.78
N ALA A 70 9.18 -1.93 -14.61
CA ALA A 70 9.28 -0.67 -15.32
C ALA A 70 8.09 -0.45 -16.27
N CYS A 71 7.66 -1.49 -17.00
CA CYS A 71 6.47 -1.41 -17.86
C CYS A 71 5.19 -1.19 -17.05
N TYR A 72 5.05 -1.84 -15.90
CA TYR A 72 3.94 -1.60 -14.99
C TYR A 72 3.89 -0.14 -14.53
N ALA A 73 5.04 0.43 -14.12
CA ALA A 73 5.15 1.84 -13.72
C ALA A 73 4.84 2.80 -14.89
N LEU A 74 5.29 2.49 -16.11
CA LEU A 74 4.98 3.27 -17.31
C LEU A 74 3.46 3.30 -17.56
N ILE A 75 2.77 2.16 -17.50
CA ILE A 75 1.31 2.11 -17.66
C ILE A 75 0.59 2.89 -16.56
N LYS A 76 0.97 2.69 -15.29
CA LYS A 76 0.34 3.40 -14.16
C LYS A 76 0.61 4.91 -14.17
N SER A 77 1.65 5.37 -14.87
CA SER A 77 1.91 6.78 -15.10
C SER A 77 1.26 7.35 -16.37
N GLY A 78 0.56 6.53 -17.17
CA GLY A 78 -0.22 6.97 -18.33
C GLY A 78 0.42 6.71 -19.69
N ILE A 79 1.49 5.92 -19.78
CA ILE A 79 1.98 5.41 -21.08
C ILE A 79 1.00 4.38 -21.61
N ASP A 80 0.84 4.38 -22.94
CA ASP A 80 -0.05 3.46 -23.64
C ASP A 80 0.34 1.99 -23.40
N LYS A 81 -0.66 1.16 -23.14
CA LYS A 81 -0.53 -0.30 -22.95
C LYS A 81 -0.06 -1.00 -24.24
N GLN A 82 -0.26 -0.38 -25.40
CA GLN A 82 0.19 -0.86 -26.71
C GLN A 82 1.63 -0.44 -27.04
N HIS A 83 2.34 0.20 -26.11
CA HIS A 83 3.75 0.55 -26.31
C HIS A 83 4.59 -0.71 -26.59
N PRO A 84 5.54 -0.69 -27.56
CA PRO A 84 6.31 -1.88 -27.95
C PRO A 84 7.00 -2.61 -26.79
N ASP A 85 7.59 -1.86 -25.85
CA ASP A 85 8.20 -2.42 -24.64
C ASP A 85 7.19 -3.21 -23.79
N VAL A 86 5.96 -2.71 -23.64
CA VAL A 86 4.91 -3.37 -22.84
C VAL A 86 4.48 -4.65 -23.55
N LEU A 87 4.21 -4.59 -24.85
CA LEU A 87 3.81 -5.75 -25.65
C LEU A 87 4.88 -6.84 -25.62
N LYS A 88 6.16 -6.45 -25.69
CA LYS A 88 7.28 -7.37 -25.56
C LYS A 88 7.28 -8.05 -24.18
N GLN A 89 7.16 -7.30 -23.08
CA GLN A 89 7.11 -7.92 -21.75
C GLN A 89 5.91 -8.86 -21.60
N VAL A 90 4.75 -8.50 -22.14
CA VAL A 90 3.58 -9.38 -22.12
C VAL A 90 3.84 -10.69 -22.87
N GLN A 91 4.51 -10.64 -24.03
CA GLN A 91 4.92 -11.85 -24.77
C GLN A 91 5.91 -12.71 -23.98
N GLU A 92 6.88 -12.09 -23.29
CA GLU A 92 7.81 -12.81 -22.42
C GLU A 92 7.08 -13.50 -21.24
N ILE A 93 6.04 -12.86 -20.68
CA ILE A 93 5.20 -13.46 -19.64
C ILE A 93 4.37 -14.63 -20.18
N ASP A 94 3.80 -14.48 -21.37
CA ASP A 94 3.02 -15.53 -22.00
C ASP A 94 3.87 -16.80 -22.24
N ALA A 95 5.14 -16.63 -22.65
CA ALA A 95 6.08 -17.74 -22.82
C ALA A 95 6.40 -18.51 -21.51
N LYS A 96 6.19 -17.89 -20.35
CA LYS A 96 6.30 -18.52 -19.02
C LYS A 96 5.03 -19.28 -18.63
N CYS A 97 3.89 -19.00 -19.25
CA CYS A 97 2.61 -19.64 -18.98
C CYS A 97 2.42 -20.89 -19.85
N ARG A 98 2.78 -22.06 -19.33
CA ARG A 98 2.76 -23.33 -20.08
C ARG A 98 1.60 -24.23 -19.67
N THR A 99 1.40 -25.31 -20.43
CA THR A 99 0.35 -26.31 -20.15
C THR A 99 0.48 -26.96 -18.77
N ASN A 100 1.69 -27.04 -18.23
CA ASN A 100 1.96 -27.59 -16.90
C ASN A 100 2.08 -26.52 -15.79
N GLY A 101 1.72 -25.26 -16.08
CA GLY A 101 1.75 -24.16 -15.12
C GLY A 101 2.65 -23.00 -15.52
N TYR A 102 2.66 -21.98 -14.67
CA TYR A 102 3.57 -20.84 -14.78
C TYR A 102 4.99 -21.23 -14.32
N GLN A 103 6.00 -20.90 -15.14
CA GLN A 103 7.41 -21.21 -14.89
C GLN A 103 8.24 -19.92 -14.90
N PRO A 104 8.56 -19.35 -13.72
CA PRO A 104 9.43 -18.17 -13.66
C PRO A 104 10.87 -18.51 -14.03
N THR A 105 11.68 -17.47 -14.22
CA THR A 105 13.12 -17.58 -14.40
C THR A 105 13.83 -17.64 -13.04
N GLN A 106 14.99 -17.00 -12.91
CA GLN A 106 15.82 -17.01 -11.70
C GLN A 106 15.24 -16.20 -10.53
N HIS A 107 14.20 -15.40 -10.76
CA HIS A 107 13.64 -14.47 -9.79
C HIS A 107 12.35 -14.98 -9.11
N TYR A 108 11.89 -16.18 -9.47
CA TYR A 108 10.88 -16.97 -8.76
C TYR A 108 9.63 -16.16 -8.33
N ASN A 109 9.39 -16.03 -7.02
CA ASN A 109 8.19 -15.42 -6.45
C ASN A 109 8.09 -13.91 -6.72
N TYR A 110 9.23 -13.21 -6.74
CA TYR A 110 9.27 -11.79 -7.11
C TYR A 110 8.79 -11.57 -8.54
N GLU A 111 9.33 -12.36 -9.47
CA GLU A 111 8.94 -12.30 -10.89
C GLU A 111 7.47 -12.67 -11.10
N ALA A 112 6.99 -13.73 -10.46
CA ALA A 112 5.58 -14.12 -10.51
C ALA A 112 4.66 -12.96 -10.04
N GLY A 113 5.02 -12.28 -8.94
CA GLY A 113 4.27 -11.14 -8.44
C GLY A 113 4.19 -9.99 -9.44
N VAL A 114 5.35 -9.58 -9.97
CA VAL A 114 5.46 -8.46 -10.92
C VAL A 114 4.79 -8.77 -12.27
N ASP A 115 4.89 -10.01 -12.76
CA ASP A 115 4.22 -10.44 -13.98
C ASP A 115 2.70 -10.35 -13.86
N ALA A 116 2.13 -10.83 -12.76
CA ALA A 116 0.69 -10.72 -12.51
C ALA A 116 0.24 -9.26 -12.43
N MET A 117 1.03 -8.39 -11.79
CA MET A 117 0.75 -6.95 -11.74
C MET A 117 0.72 -6.33 -13.15
N LEU A 118 1.66 -6.68 -14.03
CA LEU A 118 1.69 -6.15 -15.39
C LEU A 118 0.49 -6.65 -16.20
N LEU A 119 0.22 -7.96 -16.21
CA LEU A 119 -0.89 -8.53 -16.96
C LEU A 119 -2.24 -7.95 -16.55
N GLU A 120 -2.48 -7.79 -15.25
CA GLU A 120 -3.68 -7.14 -14.72
C GLU A 120 -3.77 -5.67 -15.16
N ALA A 121 -2.66 -4.95 -15.17
CA ALA A 121 -2.66 -3.56 -15.61
C ALA A 121 -2.90 -3.41 -17.12
N VAL A 122 -2.44 -4.37 -17.94
CA VAL A 122 -2.68 -4.39 -19.38
C VAL A 122 -4.15 -4.70 -19.64
N ASP A 123 -4.61 -5.91 -19.32
CA ASP A 123 -5.99 -6.33 -19.53
C ASP A 123 -6.34 -7.52 -18.61
N PRO A 124 -7.08 -7.27 -17.51
CA PRO A 124 -7.41 -8.32 -16.55
C PRO A 124 -8.39 -9.36 -17.11
N VAL A 125 -9.17 -9.01 -18.14
CA VAL A 125 -10.14 -9.94 -18.75
C VAL A 125 -9.42 -10.85 -19.74
N ALA A 126 -8.60 -10.27 -20.64
CA ALA A 126 -7.88 -11.04 -21.64
C ALA A 126 -6.83 -11.98 -21.02
N TYR A 127 -6.14 -11.54 -19.98
CA TYR A 127 -5.05 -12.30 -19.34
C TYR A 127 -5.48 -13.09 -18.10
N LYS A 128 -6.78 -13.22 -17.84
CA LYS A 128 -7.29 -14.03 -16.71
C LYS A 128 -6.72 -15.46 -16.69
N PRO A 129 -6.59 -16.19 -17.82
CA PRO A 129 -5.99 -17.53 -17.81
C PRO A 129 -4.54 -17.55 -17.31
N GLN A 130 -3.71 -16.60 -17.76
CA GLN A 130 -2.32 -16.46 -17.32
C GLN A 130 -2.24 -16.06 -15.84
N LEU A 131 -3.09 -15.12 -15.41
CA LEU A 131 -3.21 -14.71 -14.01
C LEU A 131 -3.60 -15.88 -13.11
N GLN A 132 -4.46 -16.79 -13.57
CA GLN A 132 -4.79 -18.01 -12.84
C GLN A 132 -3.57 -18.93 -12.68
N LEU A 133 -2.76 -19.10 -13.72
CA LEU A 133 -1.54 -19.93 -13.65
C LEU A 133 -0.52 -19.33 -12.68
N ILE A 134 -0.34 -18.01 -12.71
CA ILE A 134 0.57 -17.30 -11.80
C ILE A 134 0.06 -17.39 -10.35
N ALA A 135 -1.24 -17.19 -10.13
CA ALA A 135 -1.83 -17.32 -8.81
C ALA A 135 -1.66 -18.74 -8.25
N ASN A 136 -1.92 -19.77 -9.07
CA ASN A 136 -1.71 -21.16 -8.67
C ASN A 136 -0.25 -21.42 -8.27
N PHE A 137 0.71 -20.86 -9.01
CA PHE A 137 2.13 -20.94 -8.66
C PHE A 137 2.40 -20.26 -7.31
N LEU A 138 1.95 -19.03 -7.11
CA LEU A 138 2.18 -18.27 -5.87
C LEU A 138 1.56 -18.96 -4.65
N VAL A 139 0.32 -19.45 -4.76
CA VAL A 139 -0.35 -20.24 -3.72
C VAL A 139 0.46 -21.49 -3.38
N ALA A 140 0.93 -22.23 -4.39
CA ALA A 140 1.74 -23.43 -4.17
C ALA A 140 3.14 -23.15 -3.58
N LYS A 141 3.63 -21.90 -3.67
CA LYS A 141 4.92 -21.48 -3.13
C LYS A 141 4.82 -20.79 -1.76
N GLN A 142 3.62 -20.59 -1.22
CA GLN A 142 3.48 -20.10 0.14
C GLN A 142 4.12 -21.09 1.12
N LEU A 143 4.97 -20.59 2.01
CA LEU A 143 5.64 -21.41 3.01
C LEU A 143 4.67 -21.78 4.15
N PRO A 144 4.96 -22.84 4.93
CA PRO A 144 4.14 -23.20 6.08
C PRO A 144 3.95 -22.07 7.10
N CYS A 145 4.92 -21.15 7.20
CA CYS A 145 4.83 -19.99 8.08
C CYS A 145 3.83 -18.92 7.59
N GLY A 146 3.41 -18.96 6.32
CA GLY A 146 2.51 -17.98 5.71
C GLY A 146 3.18 -16.94 4.82
N GLY A 147 4.51 -16.80 4.88
CA GLY A 147 5.30 -15.92 4.00
C GLY A 147 5.83 -16.61 2.74
N TRP A 148 6.60 -15.86 1.95
CA TRP A 148 7.36 -16.36 0.80
C TRP A 148 8.85 -16.03 0.97
N PHE A 149 9.70 -16.81 0.29
CA PHE A 149 11.15 -16.63 0.25
C PHE A 149 11.71 -17.07 -1.11
N TYR A 150 12.98 -16.79 -1.38
CA TYR A 150 13.68 -17.36 -2.53
C TYR A 150 14.05 -18.85 -2.32
N PRO A 151 13.94 -19.72 -3.34
CA PRO A 151 14.24 -21.14 -3.19
C PRO A 151 15.76 -21.44 -3.05
N SER A 152 16.62 -20.55 -3.52
CA SER A 152 18.09 -20.71 -3.54
C SER A 152 18.80 -20.13 -2.32
N ASP A 153 18.10 -19.99 -1.20
CA ASP A 153 18.75 -19.58 0.02
C ASP A 153 19.77 -20.61 0.50
N GLU A 154 21.06 -20.31 0.25
CA GLU A 154 22.21 -21.09 0.69
C GLU A 154 22.31 -21.23 2.22
N ARG A 155 21.60 -20.38 2.98
CA ARG A 155 21.55 -20.44 4.45
C ARG A 155 20.45 -21.37 4.99
N GLY A 156 19.64 -21.99 4.12
CA GLY A 156 18.63 -22.98 4.54
C GLY A 156 17.38 -22.40 5.22
N ARG A 157 17.14 -21.08 5.15
CA ARG A 157 16.00 -20.34 5.77
C ARG A 157 14.70 -20.49 4.98
N ARG A 158 14.54 -21.64 4.30
CA ARG A 158 13.43 -21.92 3.36
C ARG A 158 12.04 -21.88 4.01
N ASN A 159 11.92 -21.75 5.33
CA ASN A 159 10.66 -21.81 6.07
C ASN A 159 10.35 -20.54 6.86
N GLU A 160 11.18 -19.49 6.79
CA GLU A 160 11.01 -18.30 7.65
C GLU A 160 10.21 -17.20 6.96
N GLY A 161 10.31 -17.10 5.64
CA GLY A 161 9.71 -16.02 4.86
C GLY A 161 10.47 -14.69 5.03
N ASP A 162 10.26 -13.76 4.10
CA ASP A 162 10.75 -12.39 4.21
C ASP A 162 9.67 -11.40 3.82
N THR A 163 9.77 -10.19 4.36
CA THR A 163 8.70 -9.18 4.23
C THR A 163 8.58 -8.67 2.79
N SER A 164 9.68 -8.60 2.04
CA SER A 164 9.71 -8.05 0.68
C SER A 164 9.08 -9.00 -0.34
N ILE A 165 9.50 -10.25 -0.35
CA ILE A 165 8.99 -11.28 -1.27
C ILE A 165 7.56 -11.65 -0.93
N THR A 166 7.21 -11.66 0.37
CA THR A 166 5.81 -11.79 0.78
C THR A 166 4.96 -10.65 0.22
N GLN A 167 5.43 -9.39 0.24
CA GLN A 167 4.71 -8.29 -0.39
C GLN A 167 4.49 -8.51 -1.89
N TYR A 168 5.52 -8.88 -2.65
CA TYR A 168 5.37 -9.09 -4.10
C TYR A 168 4.44 -10.27 -4.44
N ALA A 169 4.52 -11.37 -3.68
CA ALA A 169 3.60 -12.49 -3.83
C ALA A 169 2.14 -12.05 -3.59
N VAL A 170 1.89 -11.29 -2.52
CA VAL A 170 0.55 -10.75 -2.22
C VAL A 170 0.08 -9.76 -3.29
N LEU A 171 0.96 -8.89 -3.79
CA LEU A 171 0.61 -7.97 -4.89
C LEU A 171 0.19 -8.73 -6.16
N GLY A 172 0.88 -9.82 -6.49
CA GLY A 172 0.52 -10.69 -7.60
C GLY A 172 -0.82 -11.41 -7.40
N LEU A 173 -1.02 -11.99 -6.21
CA LEU A 173 -2.31 -12.61 -5.85
C LEU A 173 -3.46 -11.59 -5.85
N TRP A 174 -3.19 -10.35 -5.43
CA TRP A 174 -4.18 -9.29 -5.43
C TRP A 174 -4.52 -8.82 -6.85
N ALA A 175 -3.52 -8.75 -7.74
CA ALA A 175 -3.74 -8.52 -9.16
C ALA A 175 -4.60 -9.63 -9.78
N ALA A 176 -4.32 -10.89 -9.48
CA ALA A 176 -5.15 -12.01 -9.93
C ALA A 176 -6.58 -11.94 -9.37
N SER A 177 -6.75 -11.64 -8.08
CA SER A 177 -8.07 -11.46 -7.43
C SER A 177 -8.90 -10.38 -8.12
N ARG A 178 -8.29 -9.23 -8.47
CA ARG A 178 -8.98 -8.16 -9.22
C ARG A 178 -9.39 -8.57 -10.63
N ALA A 179 -8.71 -9.53 -11.25
CA ALA A 179 -9.12 -10.16 -12.50
C ALA A 179 -10.17 -11.28 -12.32
N GLY A 180 -10.65 -11.49 -11.10
CA GLY A 180 -11.66 -12.50 -10.76
C GLY A 180 -11.10 -13.92 -10.68
N VAL A 181 -9.80 -14.08 -10.43
CA VAL A 181 -9.20 -15.35 -10.01
C VAL A 181 -9.49 -15.56 -8.53
N GLU A 182 -10.01 -16.73 -8.17
CA GLU A 182 -10.26 -17.07 -6.76
C GLU A 182 -8.95 -17.46 -6.08
N VAL A 183 -8.58 -16.72 -5.02
CA VAL A 183 -7.44 -17.04 -4.15
C VAL A 183 -7.99 -17.60 -2.83
N PRO A 184 -7.54 -18.78 -2.38
CA PRO A 184 -8.04 -19.37 -1.14
C PRO A 184 -7.84 -18.46 0.08
N ILE A 185 -8.83 -18.41 0.97
CA ILE A 185 -8.83 -17.52 2.15
C ILE A 185 -7.62 -17.78 3.04
N GLU A 186 -7.28 -19.05 3.24
CA GLU A 186 -6.18 -19.48 4.09
C GLU A 186 -4.84 -18.88 3.66
N VAL A 187 -4.68 -18.52 2.39
CA VAL A 187 -3.46 -17.86 1.88
C VAL A 187 -3.33 -16.48 2.49
N TRP A 188 -4.42 -15.70 2.45
CA TRP A 188 -4.46 -14.36 3.04
C TRP A 188 -4.33 -14.42 4.57
N GLU A 189 -5.03 -15.37 5.21
CA GLU A 189 -5.01 -15.51 6.68
C GLU A 189 -3.62 -15.86 7.21
N LYS A 190 -2.95 -16.87 6.63
CA LYS A 190 -1.60 -17.26 7.04
C LYS A 190 -0.62 -16.11 6.86
N THR A 191 -0.75 -15.36 5.76
CA THR A 191 0.11 -14.19 5.52
C THR A 191 -0.08 -13.11 6.58
N ALA A 192 -1.33 -12.79 6.93
CA ALA A 192 -1.58 -11.80 7.98
C ALA A 192 -1.15 -12.30 9.36
N GLN A 193 -1.36 -13.57 9.69
CA GLN A 193 -0.87 -14.18 10.92
C GLN A 193 0.66 -14.05 11.03
N TRP A 194 1.38 -14.38 9.95
CA TRP A 194 2.83 -14.24 9.88
C TRP A 194 3.28 -12.79 10.10
N LEU A 195 2.70 -11.82 9.38
CA LEU A 195 3.04 -10.41 9.54
C LEU A 195 2.75 -9.88 10.94
N ILE A 196 1.60 -10.24 11.54
CA ILE A 196 1.25 -9.84 12.91
C ILE A 196 2.24 -10.43 13.92
N GLN A 197 2.63 -11.70 13.75
CA GLN A 197 3.59 -12.37 14.63
C GLN A 197 5.00 -11.74 14.58
N PHE A 198 5.41 -11.27 13.39
CA PHE A 198 6.74 -10.76 13.12
C PHE A 198 6.84 -9.23 13.08
N GLN A 199 5.73 -8.50 13.27
CA GLN A 199 5.76 -7.06 13.47
C GLN A 199 6.67 -6.70 14.66
N CYS A 200 7.48 -5.66 14.48
CA CYS A 200 8.43 -5.22 15.50
C CYS A 200 7.67 -4.54 16.66
N PRO A 201 8.22 -4.56 17.89
CA PRO A 201 7.57 -3.93 19.05
C PRO A 201 7.31 -2.42 18.89
N ASP A 202 8.07 -1.74 18.02
CA ASP A 202 7.90 -0.33 17.69
C ASP A 202 6.76 -0.07 16.67
N GLY A 203 6.16 -1.12 16.12
CA GLY A 203 5.09 -1.06 15.11
C GLY A 203 5.57 -1.20 13.67
N GLY A 204 6.89 -1.13 13.42
CA GLY A 204 7.45 -1.28 12.08
C GLY A 204 7.68 -2.75 11.69
N PHE A 205 8.29 -2.95 10.53
CA PHE A 205 8.63 -4.27 10.01
C PHE A 205 10.08 -4.34 9.57
N ALA A 206 10.70 -5.50 9.82
CA ALA A 206 12.05 -5.82 9.37
C ALA A 206 12.02 -6.62 8.07
N TYR A 207 13.15 -6.69 7.36
CA TYR A 207 13.24 -7.47 6.12
C TYR A 207 13.24 -8.99 6.38
N HIS A 208 14.19 -9.44 7.21
CA HIS A 208 14.30 -10.82 7.67
C HIS A 208 14.01 -10.87 9.19
N PRO A 209 12.73 -10.90 9.60
CA PRO A 209 12.36 -10.72 11.01
C PRO A 209 12.79 -11.90 11.92
N SER A 210 13.23 -13.02 11.33
CA SER A 210 13.88 -14.14 12.01
C SER A 210 15.35 -13.87 12.36
N GLU A 211 16.03 -12.99 11.63
CA GLU A 211 17.45 -12.62 11.85
C GLU A 211 17.61 -11.37 12.71
N GLY A 212 16.58 -10.54 12.78
CA GLY A 212 16.59 -9.32 13.55
C GLY A 212 15.34 -8.49 13.30
N ARG A 213 14.85 -7.85 14.37
CA ARG A 213 13.65 -7.01 14.34
C ARG A 213 14.03 -5.53 14.29
N THR A 214 14.74 -5.14 13.23
CA THR A 214 15.04 -3.73 12.95
C THR A 214 14.09 -3.22 11.89
N SER A 215 13.19 -2.32 12.31
CA SER A 215 12.21 -1.71 11.43
C SER A 215 12.88 -0.81 10.39
N THR A 216 12.43 -0.91 9.13
CA THR A 216 12.84 0.01 8.07
C THR A 216 11.63 0.61 7.39
N ILE A 217 11.79 1.78 6.75
CA ILE A 217 10.67 2.45 6.07
C ILE A 217 10.08 1.58 4.97
N THR A 218 10.93 0.94 4.17
CA THR A 218 10.49 0.11 3.06
C THR A 218 9.78 -1.14 3.50
N MET A 219 10.28 -1.81 4.53
CA MET A 219 9.65 -3.02 5.04
C MET A 219 8.39 -2.68 5.81
N THR A 220 8.34 -1.54 6.49
CA THR A 220 7.11 -1.07 7.16
C THR A 220 6.02 -0.73 6.14
N ALA A 221 6.38 -0.04 5.06
CA ALA A 221 5.52 0.15 3.90
C ALA A 221 5.01 -1.19 3.33
N ALA A 222 5.94 -2.13 3.08
CA ALA A 222 5.64 -3.46 2.55
C ALA A 222 4.65 -4.24 3.41
N GLY A 223 4.95 -4.38 4.71
CA GLY A 223 4.12 -5.10 5.67
C GLY A 223 2.76 -4.44 5.87
N THR A 224 2.73 -3.11 6.00
CA THR A 224 1.48 -2.35 6.18
C THR A 224 0.59 -2.41 4.94
N GLY A 225 1.16 -2.21 3.74
CA GLY A 225 0.45 -2.33 2.47
C GLY A 225 -0.10 -3.73 2.24
N THR A 226 0.68 -4.76 2.60
CA THR A 226 0.23 -6.16 2.54
C THR A 226 -0.97 -6.40 3.46
N LEU A 227 -0.93 -5.91 4.70
CA LEU A 227 -2.07 -6.03 5.63
C LEU A 227 -3.31 -5.25 5.15
N LEU A 228 -3.12 -4.10 4.50
CA LEU A 228 -4.23 -3.33 3.92
C LEU A 228 -4.94 -4.11 2.80
N ILE A 229 -4.17 -4.78 1.93
CA ILE A 229 -4.71 -5.68 0.90
C ILE A 229 -5.46 -6.83 1.58
N ILE A 230 -4.83 -7.52 2.53
CA ILE A 230 -5.47 -8.67 3.21
C ILE A 230 -6.75 -8.25 3.94
N ARG A 231 -6.76 -7.09 4.60
CA ARG A 231 -7.98 -6.56 5.25
C ARG A 231 -9.11 -6.40 4.23
N ARG A 232 -8.80 -5.93 3.02
CA ARG A 232 -9.77 -5.82 1.93
C ARG A 232 -10.28 -7.19 1.52
N GLU A 233 -9.39 -8.12 1.18
CA GLU A 233 -9.74 -9.45 0.67
C GLU A 233 -10.47 -10.33 1.71
N LEU A 234 -10.22 -10.13 3.01
CA LEU A 234 -10.87 -10.92 4.06
C LEU A 234 -12.17 -10.30 4.59
N TYR A 235 -12.21 -8.98 4.80
CA TYR A 235 -13.28 -8.35 5.59
C TYR A 235 -14.07 -7.27 4.84
N ALA A 236 -13.55 -6.71 3.75
CA ALA A 236 -14.27 -5.66 3.02
C ALA A 236 -15.37 -6.21 2.11
N HIS A 237 -15.45 -7.52 1.90
CA HIS A 237 -16.55 -8.16 1.18
C HIS A 237 -17.86 -8.24 1.98
N GLY A 238 -17.89 -7.74 3.24
CA GLY A 238 -19.06 -7.80 4.12
C GLY A 238 -19.47 -6.50 4.86
N ASP A 239 -18.67 -5.43 4.85
CA ASP A 239 -18.99 -4.18 5.57
C ASP A 239 -18.65 -2.94 4.73
N ILE A 240 -19.62 -2.43 3.99
CA ILE A 240 -19.69 -0.97 3.75
C ILE A 240 -20.41 -0.33 4.94
N GLY A 241 -19.71 -0.28 6.06
CA GLY A 241 -19.98 0.70 7.11
C GLY A 241 -19.34 2.04 6.77
N GLU A 242 -19.58 2.58 5.57
CA GLU A 242 -19.88 4.02 5.57
C GLU A 242 -21.17 4.14 6.37
N PRO A 243 -21.30 5.07 7.34
CA PRO A 243 -22.62 5.38 7.87
C PRO A 243 -23.49 5.63 6.65
N SER A 244 -24.56 4.85 6.51
CA SER A 244 -25.54 5.02 5.45
C SER A 244 -25.93 6.48 5.42
N ARG A 245 -25.37 7.23 4.46
CA ARG A 245 -25.72 8.63 4.31
C ARG A 245 -27.20 8.59 3.98
N PRO A 246 -28.09 9.19 4.81
CA PRO A 246 -29.52 9.17 4.52
C PRO A 246 -29.69 9.69 3.09
N ALA A 247 -30.47 8.96 2.29
CA ALA A 247 -30.70 9.28 0.89
C ALA A 247 -30.95 10.78 0.77
N ALA A 248 -30.01 11.48 0.12
CA ALA A 248 -30.08 12.93 0.05
C ALA A 248 -31.35 13.30 -0.69
N ALA A 249 -32.22 14.08 -0.03
CA ALA A 249 -33.34 14.74 -0.69
C ALA A 249 -32.82 15.49 -1.93
N PRO A 250 -33.62 15.61 -3.01
CA PRO A 250 -33.17 16.19 -4.27
C PRO A 250 -32.62 17.60 -4.03
N ALA A 251 -31.31 17.76 -4.17
CA ALA A 251 -30.63 19.02 -3.90
C ALA A 251 -30.92 20.00 -5.04
N THR A 252 -31.68 21.05 -4.73
CA THR A 252 -31.69 22.29 -5.53
C THR A 252 -30.27 22.83 -5.59
N ARG A 253 -29.74 22.99 -6.80
CA ARG A 253 -28.38 23.46 -7.08
C ARG A 253 -28.17 24.85 -6.46
N ARG A 254 -27.40 24.93 -5.38
CA ARG A 254 -26.74 26.15 -4.92
C ARG A 254 -25.25 25.86 -4.86
N PHE A 255 -24.49 26.66 -5.60
CA PHE A 255 -23.05 26.58 -5.87
C PHE A 255 -22.67 25.60 -7.00
N GLY A 256 -22.33 26.21 -8.13
CA GLY A 256 -21.85 25.53 -9.33
C GLY A 256 -20.39 25.10 -9.23
N VAL A 257 -20.04 24.23 -10.17
CA VAL A 257 -18.69 23.70 -10.49
C VAL A 257 -18.15 22.65 -9.52
N LEU A 258 -18.94 21.65 -9.16
CA LEU A 258 -18.41 20.32 -8.84
C LEU A 258 -19.34 19.27 -9.45
N GLU A 259 -18.90 18.65 -10.54
CA GLU A 259 -19.56 17.49 -11.11
C GLU A 259 -19.20 16.23 -10.32
N ARG A 260 -20.22 15.43 -10.00
CA ARG A 260 -20.06 14.11 -9.40
C ARG A 260 -19.41 13.19 -10.42
N VAL A 261 -18.23 12.66 -10.11
CA VAL A 261 -17.67 11.53 -10.86
C VAL A 261 -18.63 10.36 -10.70
N VAL A 262 -19.13 9.85 -11.82
CA VAL A 262 -19.95 8.64 -11.86
C VAL A 262 -19.01 7.49 -11.52
N ASP A 263 -19.29 6.78 -10.42
CA ASP A 263 -18.52 5.60 -10.03
C ASP A 263 -18.56 4.58 -11.19
N GLU A 264 -17.40 4.04 -11.56
CA GLU A 264 -17.35 2.94 -12.53
C GLU A 264 -18.19 1.75 -12.02
N PRO A 265 -18.90 1.03 -12.90
CA PRO A 265 -19.68 -0.13 -12.49
C PRO A 265 -18.76 -1.13 -11.79
N LYS A 266 -19.05 -1.41 -10.52
CA LYS A 266 -18.33 -2.43 -9.75
C LYS A 266 -18.50 -3.77 -10.46
N PRO A 267 -17.41 -4.47 -10.83
CA PRO A 267 -17.54 -5.82 -11.33
C PRO A 267 -18.20 -6.71 -10.28
N ASP A 268 -19.03 -7.65 -10.71
CA ASP A 268 -19.59 -8.69 -9.84
C ASP A 268 -18.45 -9.53 -9.28
N VAL A 269 -18.07 -9.27 -8.03
CA VAL A 269 -17.03 -10.05 -7.34
C VAL A 269 -17.69 -11.27 -6.68
N PRO A 270 -17.17 -12.48 -6.88
CA PRO A 270 -17.69 -13.69 -6.26
C PRO A 270 -17.80 -13.55 -4.73
N LYS A 271 -18.93 -14.00 -4.16
CA LYS A 271 -19.12 -14.06 -2.71
C LYS A 271 -18.17 -15.11 -2.12
N VAL A 272 -17.35 -14.68 -1.17
CA VAL A 272 -16.44 -15.54 -0.41
C VAL A 272 -17.24 -16.61 0.33
N LYS A 273 -16.97 -17.90 0.07
CA LYS A 273 -17.75 -19.06 0.56
C LYS A 273 -17.50 -19.43 2.02
N THR A 274 -16.39 -18.97 2.60
CA THR A 274 -15.94 -19.30 3.96
C THR A 274 -15.64 -18.02 4.73
N SER A 275 -16.01 -17.95 6.02
CA SER A 275 -15.72 -16.78 6.84
C SER A 275 -14.27 -16.83 7.35
N PRO A 276 -13.55 -15.69 7.39
CA PRO A 276 -12.23 -15.64 8.01
C PRO A 276 -12.30 -16.04 9.49
N THR A 277 -11.32 -16.82 9.93
CA THR A 277 -11.03 -17.19 11.32
C THR A 277 -10.14 -16.16 12.03
N LEU A 278 -9.32 -15.42 11.28
CA LEU A 278 -8.47 -14.38 11.83
C LEU A 278 -9.30 -13.21 12.37
N SER A 279 -8.87 -12.62 13.49
CA SER A 279 -9.55 -11.44 14.05
C SER A 279 -9.28 -10.19 13.20
N LYS A 280 -10.36 -9.53 12.74
CA LYS A 280 -10.31 -8.22 12.07
C LYS A 280 -9.58 -7.18 12.92
N SER A 281 -9.81 -7.17 14.24
CA SER A 281 -9.19 -6.19 15.14
C SER A 281 -7.68 -6.39 15.28
N SER A 282 -7.18 -7.63 15.19
CA SER A 282 -5.74 -7.91 15.21
C SER A 282 -5.06 -7.36 13.96
N VAL A 283 -5.69 -7.54 12.79
CA VAL A 283 -5.21 -6.98 11.52
C VAL A 283 -5.24 -5.45 11.55
N GLU A 284 -6.33 -4.86 12.01
CA GLU A 284 -6.48 -3.40 12.12
C GLU A 284 -5.48 -2.77 13.09
N LYS A 285 -5.20 -3.43 14.22
CA LYS A 285 -4.15 -2.98 15.15
C LYS A 285 -2.79 -2.97 14.48
N ALA A 286 -2.41 -4.06 13.79
CA ALA A 286 -1.11 -4.15 13.13
C ALA A 286 -0.95 -3.08 12.03
N ILE A 287 -2.01 -2.83 11.25
CA ILE A 287 -2.04 -1.73 10.27
C ILE A 287 -1.84 -0.38 10.96
N LYS A 288 -2.57 -0.11 12.05
CA LYS A 288 -2.48 1.15 12.79
C LYS A 288 -1.06 1.39 13.29
N ASP A 289 -0.43 0.37 13.87
CA ASP A 289 0.92 0.45 14.41
C ASP A 289 1.94 0.74 13.29
N GLY A 290 1.81 0.07 12.13
CA GLY A 290 2.65 0.32 10.95
C GLY A 290 2.49 1.72 10.37
N VAL A 291 1.25 2.21 10.23
CA VAL A 291 0.97 3.58 9.79
C VAL A 291 1.54 4.61 10.76
N GLN A 292 1.39 4.39 12.07
CA GLN A 292 1.96 5.27 13.09
C GLN A 292 3.50 5.28 13.02
N TRP A 293 4.11 4.11 12.87
CA TRP A 293 5.55 4.02 12.69
C TRP A 293 5.99 4.80 11.45
N SER A 294 5.35 4.60 10.29
CA SER A 294 5.68 5.34 9.06
C SER A 294 5.51 6.85 9.21
N GLY A 295 4.47 7.31 9.92
CA GLY A 295 4.25 8.73 10.19
C GLY A 295 5.35 9.35 11.06
N ASN A 296 5.85 8.61 12.05
CA ASN A 296 6.91 9.08 12.94
C ASN A 296 8.30 9.13 12.28
N HIS A 297 8.53 8.30 11.26
CA HIS A 297 9.80 8.20 10.55
C HIS A 297 9.74 8.88 9.16
N PHE A 298 8.66 9.60 8.84
CA PHE A 298 8.49 10.24 7.55
C PHE A 298 9.60 11.29 7.31
N GLY A 299 10.37 11.11 6.23
CA GLY A 299 11.46 12.02 5.86
C GLY A 299 12.86 11.58 6.32
N GLU A 300 12.99 10.50 7.08
CA GLU A 300 14.29 9.89 7.35
C GLU A 300 14.92 9.33 6.07
N ARG A 301 16.19 9.65 5.82
CA ARG A 301 16.96 9.17 4.65
C ARG A 301 18.00 8.18 5.12
N SER A 302 17.99 6.93 4.63
CA SER A 302 19.19 6.08 4.69
C SER A 302 20.10 6.37 3.51
N SER A 303 21.39 6.23 3.75
CA SER A 303 22.45 6.43 2.76
C SER A 303 22.55 5.33 1.71
N GLU A 304 21.95 4.15 1.94
CA GLU A 304 22.25 2.96 1.15
C GLU A 304 21.19 2.63 0.08
N TRP A 305 19.92 3.06 0.23
CA TRP A 305 18.83 2.70 -0.70
C TRP A 305 17.78 3.80 -0.88
N VAL A 306 18.22 4.99 -1.31
CA VAL A 306 17.41 6.23 -1.40
C VAL A 306 16.12 6.09 -2.25
N THR A 307 16.10 5.21 -3.25
CA THR A 307 14.94 5.00 -4.14
C THR A 307 13.85 4.10 -3.56
N TYR A 308 14.17 3.31 -2.54
CA TYR A 308 13.26 2.30 -1.99
C TYR A 308 12.18 2.95 -1.08
N TYR A 309 12.42 4.17 -0.60
CA TYR A 309 11.53 4.95 0.28
C TYR A 309 10.15 5.31 -0.29
N TYR A 310 9.93 5.15 -1.59
CA TYR A 310 8.73 5.65 -2.28
C TYR A 310 7.75 4.55 -2.76
N TYR A 311 8.01 3.27 -2.47
CA TYR A 311 7.21 2.14 -2.96
C TYR A 311 6.17 1.59 -1.96
N GLY A 312 5.85 2.36 -0.92
CA GLY A 312 4.85 2.01 0.09
C GLY A 312 3.47 2.57 -0.17
#